data_AF-A0A645AWD4-F1
#
_entry.id   AF-A0A645AWD4-F1
#
_cell.length_a   1.000
_cell.length_b   1.000
_cell.length_c   1.000
_cell.angle_alpha   90.00
_cell.angle_beta   90.00
_cell.angle_gamma   90.00
#
_symmetry.space_group_name_H-M   'P 1'
#
loop_
_entity.id
_entity.type
_entity.pdbx_description
1 polymer ?
#
loop_
_entity_poly.entity_id
_entity_poly.type
_entity_poly.pdbx_seq_one_letter_code
_entity_poly.pdbx_strand_id
1 'polypeptide(L)'
;MYNSGAYTTLTPVVLQRGLICSSGVYNIENLCVAGRAVKTNTIPNGAFRGFGAPQTFFAVEMMMDHVAKKLGKDPLEFKAQHIVKQGDATSTSGKYHFHVPLPEMIDRIDTITDYRNKTKLYKNQTGRYRKGIGMSLFFHGCGFTGSGERDLIKAVAKLRKNSDDTVEILTANTDMGQGIKTTFSKIVAKTLGIPNERVIVENPDTDQVPDSGPTAASRSLMVVGELLRRAAERLKKEWKSGEKQLIEEHYVHPDFLIPFSIEKFRGDAYPDYAWGVNVIEVEVDTLTATQKVLGAWGVYDVGVPIDMNIIQGQMQGGFLQGIGYASMENISYNSEGRIRNNSFSDYIIPTAVDVPNLITEVMNNPYIEGPFGAKGAGELPTVGPAAAYIQALENAINTDVNKIPFTAEDTMKVLQEVLK
;
A
#
# COMPACT_ATOMS: atom_id res chain seq x y z
N MET A 1 -16.47 10.94 -0.31
CA MET A 1 -17.55 10.45 0.58
C MET A 1 -17.35 8.96 0.75
N TYR A 2 -17.51 8.41 1.95
CA TYR A 2 -17.27 6.99 2.26
C TYR A 2 -18.57 6.37 2.79
N ASN A 3 -18.96 5.20 2.28
CA ASN A 3 -20.05 4.43 2.85
C ASN A 3 -19.55 3.64 4.07
N SER A 4 -20.04 3.93 5.27
CA SER A 4 -19.69 3.18 6.50
C SER A 4 -20.44 1.87 6.65
N GLY A 5 -21.58 1.73 5.98
CA GLY A 5 -22.56 0.70 6.32
C GLY A 5 -23.32 1.01 7.61
N ALA A 6 -23.93 -0.02 8.19
CA ALA A 6 -24.80 0.11 9.36
C ALA A 6 -24.07 0.50 10.66
N TYR A 7 -22.77 0.25 10.75
CA TYR A 7 -21.95 0.58 11.92
C TYR A 7 -20.63 1.23 11.52
N THR A 8 -20.13 2.11 12.37
CA THR A 8 -18.95 2.93 12.08
C THR A 8 -17.66 2.13 11.96
N THR A 9 -17.50 1.04 12.73
CA THR A 9 -16.31 0.16 12.74
C THR A 9 -14.99 0.98 12.72
N LEU A 10 -14.11 0.74 11.75
CA LEU A 10 -12.85 1.45 11.50
C LEU A 10 -13.00 2.60 10.50
N THR A 11 -14.21 2.93 10.05
CA THR A 11 -14.45 3.97 9.04
C THR A 11 -13.83 5.33 9.37
N PRO A 12 -13.81 5.83 10.63
CA PRO A 12 -13.19 7.12 10.93
C PRO A 12 -11.70 7.14 10.62
N VAL A 13 -11.00 6.03 10.88
CA VAL A 13 -9.56 5.90 10.60
C VAL A 13 -9.31 5.68 9.11
N VAL A 14 -10.19 4.94 8.42
CA VAL A 14 -10.17 4.82 6.94
C VAL A 14 -10.35 6.19 6.28
N LEU A 15 -11.30 6.98 6.77
CA LEU A 15 -11.54 8.34 6.29
C LEU A 15 -10.34 9.24 6.56
N GLN A 16 -9.78 9.18 7.78
CA GLN A 16 -8.58 9.93 8.14
C GLN A 16 -7.42 9.63 7.19
N ARG A 17 -7.13 8.35 6.94
CA ARG A 17 -6.07 7.95 6.00
C ARG A 17 -6.38 8.40 4.58
N GLY A 18 -7.62 8.26 4.13
CA GLY A 18 -8.07 8.79 2.85
C GLY A 18 -7.86 10.30 2.72
N LEU A 19 -8.05 11.08 3.79
CA LEU A 19 -7.80 12.53 3.79
C LEU A 19 -6.31 12.87 3.79
N ILE A 20 -5.48 12.11 4.50
CA ILE A 20 -4.02 12.33 4.49
C ILE A 20 -3.44 12.08 3.09
N CYS A 21 -3.98 11.12 2.33
CA CYS A 21 -3.54 10.83 0.98
C CYS A 21 -4.08 11.80 -0.09
N SER A 22 -4.82 12.85 0.29
CA SER A 22 -5.61 13.66 -0.66
C SER A 22 -4.81 14.53 -1.62
N SER A 23 -3.54 14.82 -1.31
CA SER A 23 -2.63 15.49 -2.25
C SER A 23 -1.95 14.51 -3.21
N GLY A 24 -2.16 13.20 -3.03
CA GLY A 24 -1.36 12.18 -3.69
C GLY A 24 0.13 12.40 -3.41
N VAL A 25 0.96 12.25 -4.44
CA VAL A 25 2.41 12.53 -4.38
C VAL A 25 2.76 13.94 -4.88
N TYR A 26 1.78 14.84 -4.90
CA TYR A 26 1.91 16.15 -5.54
C TYR A 26 1.99 17.29 -4.52
N ASN A 27 2.89 18.23 -4.77
CA ASN A 27 3.02 19.46 -4.03
C ASN A 27 1.92 20.44 -4.50
N ILE A 28 0.87 20.56 -3.69
CA ILE A 28 -0.28 21.43 -3.93
C ILE A 28 -0.26 22.54 -2.90
N GLU A 29 0.12 23.75 -3.34
CA GLU A 29 0.28 24.92 -2.47
C GLU A 29 -1.01 25.26 -1.69
N ASN A 30 -2.15 25.21 -2.37
CA ASN A 30 -3.45 25.60 -1.83
C ASN A 30 -4.39 24.39 -1.82
N LEU A 31 -4.43 23.68 -0.69
CA LEU A 31 -5.19 22.45 -0.52
C LEU A 31 -6.33 22.62 0.50
N CYS A 32 -7.56 22.30 0.08
CA CYS A 32 -8.71 22.18 0.98
C CYS A 32 -9.45 20.87 0.66
N VAL A 33 -9.59 20.01 1.66
CA VAL A 33 -10.21 18.69 1.47
C VAL A 33 -11.20 18.42 2.60
N ALA A 34 -12.40 17.98 2.22
CA ALA A 34 -13.45 17.61 3.15
C ALA A 34 -13.83 16.14 2.95
N GLY A 35 -13.88 15.41 4.06
CA GLY A 35 -14.27 14.01 4.10
C GLY A 35 -15.57 13.82 4.86
N ARG A 36 -16.43 12.92 4.37
CA ARG A 36 -17.62 12.48 5.11
C ARG A 36 -17.76 10.97 4.99
N ALA A 37 -17.91 10.32 6.13
CA ALA A 37 -18.37 8.96 6.25
C ALA A 37 -19.88 8.97 6.51
N VAL A 38 -20.65 8.21 5.73
CA VAL A 38 -22.11 8.15 5.84
C VAL A 38 -22.55 6.79 6.35
N LYS A 39 -23.36 6.79 7.41
CA LYS A 39 -24.06 5.60 7.88
C LYS A 39 -25.16 5.26 6.88
N THR A 40 -25.23 4.00 6.46
CA THR A 40 -26.23 3.50 5.52
C THR A 40 -26.82 2.20 6.05
N ASN A 41 -27.88 1.70 5.41
CA ASN A 41 -28.46 0.39 5.75
C ASN A 41 -27.79 -0.78 4.99
N THR A 42 -26.50 -0.66 4.66
CA THR A 42 -25.70 -1.75 4.07
C THR A 42 -24.85 -2.45 5.12
N ILE A 43 -24.19 -3.56 4.74
CA ILE A 43 -23.24 -4.24 5.62
C ILE A 43 -22.16 -3.27 6.15
N PRO A 44 -21.71 -3.42 7.41
CA PRO A 44 -20.63 -2.60 7.94
C PRO A 44 -19.35 -2.78 7.12
N ASN A 45 -18.77 -1.68 6.67
CA ASN A 45 -17.46 -1.69 6.01
C ASN A 45 -16.35 -1.65 7.07
N GLY A 46 -15.09 -1.80 6.68
CA GLY A 46 -13.99 -1.84 7.65
C GLY A 46 -12.61 -1.81 6.99
N ALA A 47 -11.64 -2.43 7.66
CA ALA A 47 -10.29 -2.54 7.14
C ALA A 47 -10.25 -3.40 5.87
N PHE A 48 -9.64 -2.87 4.82
CA PHE A 48 -9.17 -3.64 3.67
C PHE A 48 -7.79 -3.09 3.29
N ARG A 49 -6.95 -3.93 2.67
CA ARG A 49 -5.54 -3.60 2.39
C ARG A 49 -5.41 -2.25 1.66
N GLY A 50 -4.66 -1.31 2.26
CA GLY A 50 -4.54 0.08 1.79
C GLY A 50 -5.39 1.09 2.56
N PHE A 51 -6.49 0.65 3.18
CA PHE A 51 -7.21 1.34 4.25
C PHE A 51 -7.60 2.80 3.93
N GLY A 52 -8.27 3.01 2.79
CA GLY A 52 -8.71 4.34 2.33
C GLY A 52 -7.75 5.01 1.35
N ALA A 53 -6.46 4.63 1.37
CA ALA A 53 -5.48 5.16 0.43
C ALA A 53 -5.79 4.77 -1.04
N PRO A 54 -6.12 3.51 -1.40
CA PRO A 54 -6.41 3.15 -2.79
C PRO A 54 -7.54 4.00 -3.40
N GLN A 55 -8.61 4.26 -2.63
CA GLN A 55 -9.74 5.07 -3.07
C GLN A 55 -9.33 6.51 -3.36
N THR A 56 -8.55 7.12 -2.46
CA THR A 56 -8.09 8.51 -2.64
C THR A 56 -7.05 8.62 -3.75
N PHE A 57 -6.06 7.72 -3.80
CA PHE A 57 -5.05 7.75 -4.86
C PHE A 57 -5.65 7.52 -6.23
N PHE A 58 -6.66 6.65 -6.36
CA PHE A 58 -7.44 6.54 -7.59
C PHE A 58 -8.00 7.91 -8.02
N ALA A 59 -8.71 8.59 -7.11
CA ALA A 59 -9.30 9.89 -7.43
C ALA A 59 -8.26 10.96 -7.81
N VAL A 60 -7.14 11.05 -7.07
CA VAL A 60 -6.11 12.07 -7.29
C VAL A 60 -5.31 11.80 -8.56
N GLU A 61 -4.89 10.55 -8.81
CA GLU A 61 -4.17 10.19 -10.04
C GLU A 61 -5.03 10.45 -11.27
N MET A 62 -6.29 10.00 -11.27
CA MET A 62 -7.20 10.24 -12.40
C MET A 62 -7.44 11.74 -12.61
N MET A 63 -7.60 12.51 -11.53
CA MET A 63 -7.74 13.97 -11.62
C MET A 63 -6.52 14.62 -12.28
N MET A 64 -5.31 14.25 -11.86
CA MET A 64 -4.07 14.80 -12.44
C MET A 64 -3.93 14.45 -13.93
N ASP A 65 -4.30 13.22 -14.29
CA ASP A 65 -4.29 12.76 -15.68
C ASP A 65 -5.31 13.53 -16.55
N HIS A 66 -6.54 13.68 -16.08
CA HIS A 66 -7.60 14.42 -16.78
C HIS A 66 -7.27 15.91 -16.92
N VAL A 67 -6.68 16.53 -15.89
CA VAL A 67 -6.18 17.91 -15.97
C VAL A 67 -5.09 18.03 -17.03
N ALA A 68 -4.12 17.12 -17.06
CA ALA A 68 -3.07 17.12 -18.08
C ALA A 68 -3.64 17.02 -19.50
N LYS A 69 -4.55 16.06 -19.73
CA LYS A 69 -5.25 15.87 -21.01
C LYS A 69 -5.99 17.14 -21.44
N LYS A 70 -6.73 17.77 -20.52
CA LYS A 70 -7.49 19.00 -20.79
C LYS A 70 -6.60 20.20 -21.09
N LEU A 71 -5.38 20.23 -20.56
CA LEU A 71 -4.35 21.23 -20.87
C LEU A 71 -3.54 20.89 -22.12
N GLY A 72 -3.80 19.75 -22.77
CA GLY A 72 -3.02 19.28 -23.93
C GLY A 72 -1.58 18.89 -23.59
N LYS A 73 -1.30 18.56 -22.32
CA LYS A 73 0.02 18.14 -21.85
C LYS A 73 0.12 16.62 -21.76
N ASP A 74 1.34 16.10 -21.87
CA ASP A 74 1.59 14.70 -21.52
C ASP A 74 1.32 14.47 -20.01
N PRO A 75 0.53 13.44 -19.63
CA PRO A 75 0.20 13.21 -18.22
C PRO A 75 1.42 12.98 -17.33
N LEU A 76 2.42 12.22 -17.79
CA LEU A 76 3.61 11.95 -16.98
C LEU A 76 4.46 13.21 -16.82
N GLU A 77 4.68 13.98 -17.90
CA GLU A 77 5.41 15.25 -17.82
C GLU A 77 4.70 16.26 -16.90
N PHE A 78 3.37 16.34 -16.97
CA PHE A 78 2.58 17.19 -16.09
C PHE A 78 2.69 16.76 -14.63
N LYS A 79 2.54 15.46 -14.33
CA LYS A 79 2.69 14.90 -12.98
C LYS A 79 4.08 15.17 -12.42
N ALA A 80 5.13 14.94 -13.21
CA ALA A 80 6.53 15.11 -12.80
C ALA A 80 6.87 16.54 -12.34
N GLN A 81 6.23 17.56 -12.91
CA GLN A 81 6.41 18.96 -12.51
C GLN A 81 5.91 19.25 -11.08
N HIS A 82 5.03 18.41 -10.55
CA HIS A 82 4.36 18.63 -9.27
C HIS A 82 4.79 17.61 -8.20
N ILE A 83 5.67 16.66 -8.50
CA ILE A 83 6.10 15.65 -7.52
C ILE A 83 6.74 16.33 -6.30
N VAL A 84 6.34 15.90 -5.11
CA VAL A 84 6.91 16.34 -3.83
C VAL A 84 8.40 15.98 -3.72
N LYS A 85 9.16 16.81 -3.01
CA LYS A 85 10.57 16.59 -2.72
C LYS A 85 10.78 16.40 -1.23
N GLN A 86 11.95 15.89 -0.85
CA GLN A 86 12.37 15.87 0.54
C GLN A 86 12.30 17.31 1.12
N GLY A 87 11.66 17.44 2.28
CA GLY A 87 11.44 18.71 2.97
C GLY A 87 10.13 19.41 2.61
N ASP A 88 9.45 19.02 1.52
CA ASP A 88 8.14 19.55 1.18
C ASP A 88 7.09 19.20 2.24
N ALA A 89 6.05 20.03 2.32
CA ALA A 89 4.95 19.83 3.23
C ALA A 89 4.05 18.66 2.78
N THR A 90 3.52 17.90 3.74
CA THR A 90 2.45 16.93 3.48
C THR A 90 1.08 17.64 3.42
N SER A 91 0.03 16.91 3.03
CA SER A 91 -1.37 17.38 3.08
C SER A 91 -1.82 17.84 4.48
N THR A 92 -1.12 17.39 5.53
CA THR A 92 -1.37 17.74 6.93
C THR A 92 -0.37 18.75 7.47
N SER A 93 0.36 19.47 6.62
CA SER A 93 1.40 20.42 7.03
C SER A 93 2.52 19.78 7.88
N GLY A 94 2.68 18.46 7.80
CA GLY A 94 3.89 17.75 8.22
C GLY A 94 4.98 17.88 7.17
N LYS A 95 5.98 17.00 7.18
CA LYS A 95 7.07 17.00 6.20
C LYS A 95 7.38 15.62 5.64
N TYR A 96 7.85 15.58 4.40
CA TYR A 96 8.59 14.44 3.87
C TYR A 96 10.04 14.53 4.37
N HIS A 97 10.34 13.93 5.52
CA HIS A 97 11.66 14.04 6.17
C HIS A 97 12.80 13.38 5.39
N PHE A 98 12.49 12.33 4.65
CA PHE A 98 13.46 11.48 3.96
C PHE A 98 13.40 11.65 2.43
N HIS A 99 14.35 11.03 1.75
CA HIS A 99 14.45 11.06 0.30
C HIS A 99 13.16 10.52 -0.36
N VAL A 100 12.67 11.25 -1.37
CA VAL A 100 11.51 10.89 -2.20
C VAL A 100 12.02 10.33 -3.52
N PRO A 101 11.99 9.00 -3.74
CA PRO A 101 12.66 8.34 -4.86
C PRO A 101 11.82 8.25 -6.15
N LEU A 102 10.71 8.99 -6.24
CA LEU A 102 9.78 8.87 -7.37
C LEU A 102 10.42 9.15 -8.74
N PRO A 103 11.30 10.16 -8.92
CA PRO A 103 11.99 10.36 -10.19
C PRO A 103 12.80 9.12 -10.64
N GLU A 104 13.58 8.54 -9.73
CA GLU A 104 14.39 7.35 -9.97
C GLU A 104 13.53 6.13 -10.30
N MET A 105 12.39 5.99 -9.62
CA MET A 105 11.43 4.91 -9.87
C MET A 105 10.72 5.06 -11.22
N ILE A 106 10.38 6.29 -11.62
CA ILE A 106 9.79 6.59 -12.94
C ILE A 106 10.77 6.23 -14.05
N ASP A 107 12.03 6.63 -13.93
CA ASP A 107 13.04 6.32 -14.95
C ASP A 107 13.33 4.82 -15.01
N ARG A 108 13.36 4.14 -13.85
CA ARG A 108 13.53 2.70 -13.80
C ARG A 108 12.37 1.97 -14.46
N ILE A 109 11.13 2.32 -14.13
CA ILE A 109 9.97 1.63 -14.68
C ILE A 109 9.79 1.93 -16.18
N ASP A 110 10.11 3.14 -16.64
CA ASP A 110 10.10 3.47 -18.07
C ASP A 110 11.12 2.62 -18.83
N THR A 111 12.32 2.43 -18.28
CA THR A 111 13.37 1.59 -18.89
C THR A 111 12.92 0.14 -19.11
N ILE A 112 12.18 -0.46 -18.16
CA ILE A 112 11.76 -1.87 -18.27
C ILE A 112 10.44 -2.05 -19.03
N THR A 113 9.67 -0.99 -19.26
CA THR A 113 8.34 -1.06 -19.90
C THR A 113 8.27 -0.38 -21.26
N ASP A 114 9.21 0.50 -21.58
CA ASP A 114 9.17 1.42 -22.72
C ASP A 114 7.91 2.32 -22.69
N TYR A 115 7.51 2.76 -21.48
CA TYR A 115 6.25 3.47 -21.23
C TYR A 115 6.07 4.71 -22.11
N ARG A 116 7.09 5.59 -22.16
CA ARG A 116 7.02 6.85 -22.90
C ARG A 116 6.84 6.62 -24.40
N ASN A 117 7.47 5.59 -24.97
CA ASN A 117 7.32 5.24 -26.38
C ASN A 117 5.96 4.59 -26.66
N LYS A 118 5.56 3.61 -25.84
CA LYS A 118 4.26 2.94 -25.96
C LYS A 118 3.10 3.92 -25.85
N THR A 119 3.20 4.90 -24.95
CA THR A 119 2.21 5.98 -24.82
C THR A 119 2.04 6.74 -26.13
N LYS A 120 3.09 6.96 -26.91
CA LYS A 120 3.01 7.60 -28.24
C LYS A 120 2.46 6.64 -29.29
N LEU A 121 2.93 5.39 -29.28
CA LEU A 121 2.51 4.34 -30.21
C LEU A 121 1.01 4.00 -30.09
N TYR A 122 0.45 4.14 -28.89
CA TYR A 122 -0.94 3.78 -28.61
C TYR A 122 -1.95 4.91 -28.81
N LYS A 123 -1.49 6.10 -29.22
CA LYS A 123 -2.41 7.21 -29.54
C LYS A 123 -3.22 6.93 -30.79
N ASN A 124 -4.49 7.33 -30.76
CA ASN A 124 -5.39 7.38 -31.92
C ASN A 124 -5.53 6.05 -32.68
N GLN A 125 -5.42 4.92 -31.97
CA GLN A 125 -5.61 3.61 -32.59
C GLN A 125 -7.04 3.43 -33.11
N THR A 126 -7.14 2.72 -34.23
CA THR A 126 -8.41 2.30 -34.84
C THR A 126 -8.45 0.78 -34.94
N GLY A 127 -9.63 0.21 -35.22
CA GLY A 127 -9.81 -1.24 -35.35
C GLY A 127 -10.26 -1.94 -34.07
N ARG A 128 -10.29 -3.29 -34.16
CA ARG A 128 -10.87 -4.18 -33.14
C ARG A 128 -10.06 -4.20 -31.85
N TYR A 129 -8.77 -4.47 -31.94
CA TYR A 129 -7.89 -4.56 -30.77
C TYR A 129 -7.17 -3.24 -30.56
N ARG A 130 -7.44 -2.59 -29.43
CA ARG A 130 -6.83 -1.31 -29.05
C ARG A 130 -6.04 -1.48 -27.79
N LYS A 131 -4.82 -0.95 -27.76
CA LYS A 131 -3.92 -1.03 -26.62
C LYS A 131 -3.87 0.28 -25.89
N GLY A 132 -3.60 0.19 -24.59
CA GLY A 132 -3.32 1.35 -23.77
C GLY A 132 -2.33 0.99 -22.68
N ILE A 133 -1.61 2.00 -22.21
CA ILE A 133 -0.64 1.86 -21.12
C ILE A 133 -0.85 3.03 -20.16
N GLY A 134 -0.79 2.76 -18.87
CA GLY A 134 -1.04 3.75 -17.83
C GLY A 134 -0.05 3.60 -16.69
N MET A 135 0.24 4.71 -16.01
CA MET A 135 1.17 4.83 -14.89
C MET A 135 0.52 5.57 -13.72
N SER A 136 0.64 5.00 -12.52
CA SER A 136 0.23 5.66 -11.28
C SER A 136 1.40 5.90 -10.35
N LEU A 137 1.43 7.06 -9.70
CA LEU A 137 2.40 7.42 -8.66
C LEU A 137 1.72 7.46 -7.29
N PHE A 138 2.32 6.86 -6.27
CA PHE A 138 1.69 6.81 -4.95
C PHE A 138 2.69 6.61 -3.82
N PHE A 139 2.20 6.82 -2.60
CA PHE A 139 2.91 6.45 -1.38
C PHE A 139 2.04 5.58 -0.48
N HIS A 140 2.69 4.94 0.47
CA HIS A 140 2.10 4.33 1.64
C HIS A 140 2.74 4.95 2.89
N GLY A 141 1.93 5.53 3.77
CA GLY A 141 2.40 6.00 5.07
C GLY A 141 2.67 4.81 5.99
N CYS A 142 3.91 4.67 6.46
CA CYS A 142 4.33 3.52 7.23
C CYS A 142 3.95 3.67 8.70
N GLY A 143 3.21 2.71 9.27
CA GLY A 143 2.79 2.75 10.68
C GLY A 143 1.36 3.23 10.87
N PHE A 144 0.87 3.23 12.11
CA PHE A 144 -0.50 3.62 12.38
C PHE A 144 -0.73 5.11 12.12
N THR A 145 -1.80 5.42 11.42
CA THR A 145 -2.13 6.78 10.96
C THR A 145 -2.22 7.78 12.11
N GLY A 146 -1.53 8.92 11.96
CA GLY A 146 -1.48 9.98 12.96
C GLY A 146 -0.62 9.61 14.16
N SER A 147 -1.05 10.01 15.35
CA SER A 147 -0.31 9.75 16.59
C SER A 147 -0.62 8.37 17.22
N GLY A 148 -1.22 7.44 16.48
CA GLY A 148 -1.73 6.18 17.04
C GLY A 148 -0.66 5.33 17.73
N GLU A 149 0.58 5.34 17.23
CA GLU A 149 1.70 4.65 17.87
C GLU A 149 2.04 5.20 19.25
N ARG A 150 2.07 6.54 19.36
CA ARG A 150 2.46 7.27 20.56
C ARG A 150 1.32 7.29 21.58
N ASP A 151 0.10 7.54 21.13
CA ASP A 151 -1.02 7.89 21.99
C ASP A 151 -1.87 6.67 22.38
N LEU A 152 -1.95 5.66 21.51
CA LEU A 152 -2.86 4.51 21.69
C LEU A 152 -2.11 3.18 21.85
N ILE A 153 -1.30 2.79 20.86
CA ILE A 153 -0.74 1.44 20.77
C ILE A 153 0.39 1.23 21.76
N LYS A 154 1.37 2.15 21.80
CA LYS A 154 2.52 2.09 22.73
C LYS A 154 3.17 0.70 22.77
N ALA A 155 3.44 0.15 21.59
CA ALA A 155 3.80 -1.25 21.42
C ALA A 155 4.98 -1.68 22.30
N VAL A 156 4.88 -2.91 22.80
CA VAL A 156 5.90 -3.56 23.60
C VAL A 156 6.31 -4.88 22.93
N ALA A 157 7.59 -5.20 22.93
CA ALA A 157 8.11 -6.48 22.46
C ALA A 157 9.06 -7.09 23.51
N LYS A 158 9.06 -8.41 23.61
CA LYS A 158 9.89 -9.15 24.56
C LYS A 158 10.69 -10.24 23.86
N LEU A 159 11.90 -10.48 24.36
CA LEU A 159 12.70 -11.66 24.06
C LEU A 159 12.92 -12.47 25.34
N ARG A 160 12.56 -13.75 25.31
CA ARG A 160 12.84 -14.70 26.39
C ARG A 160 13.93 -15.66 25.93
N LYS A 161 15.10 -15.56 26.55
CA LYS A 161 16.17 -16.56 26.40
C LYS A 161 15.94 -17.69 27.40
N ASN A 162 15.99 -18.93 26.92
CA ASN A 162 15.90 -20.12 27.74
C ASN A 162 17.28 -20.58 28.26
N SER A 163 17.27 -21.49 29.23
CA SER A 163 18.49 -22.07 29.79
C SER A 163 19.23 -22.97 28.79
N ASP A 164 18.56 -23.45 27.75
CA ASP A 164 19.19 -24.19 26.65
C ASP A 164 19.72 -23.26 25.54
N ASP A 165 19.78 -21.94 25.79
CA ASP A 165 20.25 -20.88 24.90
C ASP A 165 19.39 -20.68 23.63
N THR A 166 18.15 -21.19 23.59
CA THR A 166 17.15 -20.78 22.59
C THR A 166 16.54 -19.42 22.97
N VAL A 167 16.01 -18.69 21.98
CA VAL A 167 15.41 -17.37 22.18
C VAL A 167 14.00 -17.33 21.61
N GLU A 168 13.02 -17.11 22.47
CA GLU A 168 11.62 -16.95 22.11
C GLU A 168 11.29 -15.48 21.88
N ILE A 169 10.58 -15.22 20.78
CA ILE A 169 9.99 -13.92 20.46
C ILE A 169 8.58 -13.86 21.06
N LEU A 170 8.35 -12.87 21.91
CA LEU A 170 7.07 -12.64 22.57
C LEU A 170 6.45 -11.33 22.07
N THR A 171 5.50 -11.45 21.14
CA THR A 171 4.77 -10.32 20.55
C THR A 171 3.32 -10.71 20.26
N ALA A 172 2.38 -9.76 20.33
CA ALA A 172 0.98 -9.96 19.95
C ALA A 172 0.75 -10.08 18.43
N ASN A 173 1.79 -9.94 17.60
CA ASN A 173 1.63 -9.97 16.15
C ASN A 173 1.34 -11.38 15.63
N THR A 174 0.39 -11.46 14.70
CA THR A 174 -0.10 -12.71 14.10
C THR A 174 0.39 -12.86 12.66
N ASP A 175 0.90 -14.04 12.32
CA ASP A 175 1.23 -14.35 10.92
C ASP A 175 -0.04 -14.84 10.21
N MET A 176 -0.41 -14.13 9.15
CA MET A 176 -1.55 -14.40 8.28
C MET A 176 -1.09 -14.64 6.84
N GLY A 177 0.17 -15.06 6.65
CA GLY A 177 0.77 -15.35 5.34
C GLY A 177 1.71 -14.26 4.82
N GLN A 178 1.82 -13.13 5.53
CA GLN A 178 2.75 -12.05 5.22
C GLN A 178 4.19 -12.30 5.70
N GLY A 179 4.41 -13.38 6.46
CA GLY A 179 5.76 -13.86 6.80
C GLY A 179 6.44 -13.11 7.95
N ILE A 180 5.66 -12.63 8.93
CA ILE A 180 6.25 -11.99 10.12
C ILE A 180 7.05 -12.97 10.97
N LYS A 181 6.65 -14.24 11.09
CA LYS A 181 7.41 -15.24 11.86
C LYS A 181 8.82 -15.40 11.30
N THR A 182 8.93 -15.51 9.98
CA THR A 182 10.22 -15.62 9.28
C THR A 182 11.04 -14.35 9.43
N THR A 183 10.45 -13.18 9.17
CA THR A 183 11.19 -11.91 9.20
C THR A 183 11.62 -11.52 10.62
N PHE A 184 10.77 -11.70 11.63
CA PHE A 184 11.12 -11.48 13.03
C PHE A 184 12.24 -12.42 13.48
N SER A 185 12.15 -13.71 13.13
CA SER A 185 13.21 -14.68 13.43
C SER A 185 14.55 -14.25 12.83
N LYS A 186 14.55 -13.83 11.56
CA LYS A 186 15.74 -13.33 10.87
C LYS A 186 16.33 -12.09 11.52
N ILE A 187 15.49 -11.15 11.96
CA ILE A 187 15.94 -9.94 12.65
C ILE A 187 16.66 -10.31 13.95
N VAL A 188 16.04 -11.15 14.78
CA VAL A 188 16.58 -11.55 16.08
C VAL A 188 17.84 -12.41 15.91
N ALA A 189 17.78 -13.44 15.07
CA ALA A 189 18.90 -14.35 14.80
C ALA A 189 20.13 -13.60 14.27
N LYS A 190 19.94 -12.72 13.28
CA LYS A 190 21.02 -11.89 12.71
C LYS A 190 21.64 -10.98 13.76
N THR A 191 20.81 -10.33 14.58
CA THR A 191 21.30 -9.41 15.61
C THR A 191 22.13 -10.15 16.66
N LEU A 192 21.61 -11.27 17.17
CA LEU A 192 22.29 -12.10 18.17
C LEU A 192 23.53 -12.81 17.59
N GLY A 193 23.55 -13.10 16.29
CA GLY A 193 24.59 -13.92 15.67
C GLY A 193 24.40 -15.42 15.93
N ILE A 194 23.15 -15.88 15.99
CA ILE A 194 22.79 -17.29 16.20
C ILE A 194 22.05 -17.86 14.98
N PRO A 195 22.00 -19.19 14.80
CA PRO A 195 21.19 -19.82 13.76
C PRO A 195 19.69 -19.49 13.92
N ASN A 196 18.95 -19.41 12.80
CA ASN A 196 17.52 -19.10 12.84
C ASN A 196 16.71 -20.16 13.62
N GLU A 197 17.15 -21.42 13.60
CA GLU A 197 16.53 -22.57 14.27
C GLU A 197 16.57 -22.44 15.80
N ARG A 198 17.38 -21.51 16.31
CA ARG A 198 17.50 -21.20 17.74
C ARG A 198 16.56 -20.08 18.16
N VAL A 199 15.83 -19.49 17.22
CA VAL A 199 14.79 -18.49 17.47
C VAL A 199 13.42 -19.14 17.33
N ILE A 200 12.60 -19.00 18.36
CA ILE A 200 11.27 -19.60 18.45
C ILE A 200 10.23 -18.49 18.33
N VAL A 201 9.22 -18.68 17.48
CA VAL A 201 8.11 -17.74 17.30
C VAL A 201 6.79 -18.49 17.31
N GLU A 202 6.17 -18.52 18.48
CA GLU A 202 4.87 -19.17 18.67
C GLU A 202 3.71 -18.31 18.18
N ASN A 203 2.51 -18.91 18.10
CA ASN A 203 1.31 -18.10 17.96
C ASN A 203 1.10 -17.25 19.22
N PRO A 204 0.64 -15.99 19.07
CA PRO A 204 0.47 -15.11 20.22
C PRO A 204 -0.61 -15.66 21.17
N ASP A 205 -0.27 -15.70 22.45
CA ASP A 205 -1.17 -16.00 23.57
C ASP A 205 -1.18 -14.79 24.50
N THR A 206 -2.36 -14.16 24.69
CA THR A 206 -2.51 -12.94 25.48
C THR A 206 -2.12 -13.11 26.95
N ASP A 207 -2.04 -14.34 27.47
CA ASP A 207 -1.52 -14.61 28.81
C ASP A 207 0.02 -14.56 28.87
N GLN A 208 0.70 -14.64 27.72
CA GLN A 208 2.14 -14.80 27.61
C GLN A 208 2.85 -13.61 26.95
N VAL A 209 2.21 -12.96 25.98
CA VAL A 209 2.83 -11.88 25.19
C VAL A 209 2.40 -10.50 25.68
N PRO A 210 3.27 -9.48 25.55
CA PRO A 210 2.88 -8.11 25.84
C PRO A 210 1.99 -7.55 24.73
N ASP A 211 1.37 -6.39 24.96
CA ASP A 211 0.64 -5.67 23.92
C ASP A 211 1.61 -5.05 22.91
N SER A 212 1.80 -5.73 21.78
CA SER A 212 2.59 -5.24 20.64
C SER A 212 1.76 -4.44 19.63
N GLY A 213 0.47 -4.23 19.91
CA GLY A 213 -0.49 -3.65 19.00
C GLY A 213 -1.02 -4.61 17.92
N PRO A 214 -1.98 -4.12 17.10
CA PRO A 214 -2.60 -4.93 16.07
C PRO A 214 -1.65 -5.25 14.92
N THR A 215 -1.88 -6.38 14.26
CA THR A 215 -1.21 -6.70 12.99
C THR A 215 -1.93 -6.01 11.84
N ALA A 216 -1.65 -4.72 11.67
CA ALA A 216 -2.26 -3.83 10.66
C ALA A 216 -1.32 -2.66 10.29
N ALA A 217 -1.77 -1.76 9.41
CA ALA A 217 -1.07 -0.50 9.06
C ALA A 217 0.38 -0.68 8.56
N SER A 218 0.70 -1.86 8.02
CA SER A 218 2.04 -2.26 7.58
C SER A 218 3.14 -2.02 8.63
N ARG A 219 2.76 -2.00 9.91
CA ARG A 219 3.63 -1.52 11.00
C ARG A 219 4.51 -2.59 11.61
N SER A 220 4.09 -3.85 11.51
CA SER A 220 4.64 -4.95 12.31
C SER A 220 6.15 -5.10 12.10
N LEU A 221 6.61 -5.12 10.85
CA LEU A 221 8.04 -5.19 10.54
C LEU A 221 8.78 -3.94 10.99
N MET A 222 8.30 -2.76 10.58
CA MET A 222 9.01 -1.51 10.80
C MET A 222 9.16 -1.18 12.29
N VAL A 223 8.07 -1.28 13.06
CA VAL A 223 8.07 -0.86 14.46
C VAL A 223 8.38 -2.02 15.38
N VAL A 224 7.61 -3.11 15.34
CA VAL A 224 7.84 -4.23 16.26
C VAL A 224 9.13 -4.98 15.91
N GLY A 225 9.47 -5.09 14.62
CA GLY A 225 10.76 -5.62 14.21
C GLY A 225 11.93 -4.77 14.72
N GLU A 226 11.82 -3.44 14.77
CA GLU A 226 12.84 -2.59 15.40
C GLU A 226 12.91 -2.80 16.91
N LEU A 227 11.77 -2.94 17.61
CA LEU A 227 11.77 -3.28 19.04
C LEU A 227 12.50 -4.60 19.31
N LEU A 228 12.28 -5.61 18.46
CA LEU A 228 12.94 -6.90 18.55
C LEU A 228 14.44 -6.81 18.25
N ARG A 229 14.85 -5.97 17.30
CA ARG A 229 16.26 -5.69 17.01
C ARG A 229 16.94 -5.08 18.23
N ARG A 230 16.36 -4.04 18.84
CA ARG A 230 16.90 -3.40 20.06
C ARG A 230 16.96 -4.36 21.24
N ALA A 231 15.90 -5.16 21.44
CA ALA A 231 15.86 -6.19 22.47
C ALA A 231 16.97 -7.22 22.26
N ALA A 232 17.20 -7.66 21.02
CA ALA A 232 18.26 -8.59 20.67
C ALA A 232 19.66 -7.98 20.89
N GLU A 233 19.86 -6.71 20.57
CA GLU A 233 21.13 -6.02 20.86
C GLU A 233 21.43 -5.95 22.35
N ARG A 234 20.41 -5.65 23.18
CA ARG A 234 20.56 -5.64 24.64
C ARG A 234 20.84 -7.03 25.19
N LEU A 235 20.06 -8.03 24.75
CA LEU A 235 20.27 -9.43 25.12
C LEU A 235 21.68 -9.93 24.75
N LYS A 236 22.21 -9.53 23.58
CA LYS A 236 23.56 -9.91 23.14
C LYS A 236 24.64 -9.38 24.08
N LYS A 237 24.52 -8.13 24.53
CA LYS A 237 25.48 -7.49 25.44
C LYS A 237 25.48 -8.14 26.82
N GLU A 238 24.32 -8.61 27.25
CA GLU A 238 24.09 -9.17 28.59
C GLU A 238 24.02 -10.71 28.58
N TRP A 239 24.44 -11.36 27.49
CA TRP A 239 24.22 -12.79 27.27
C TRP A 239 24.93 -13.65 28.32
N LYS A 240 24.14 -14.50 29.01
CA LYS A 240 24.63 -15.51 29.96
C LYS A 240 24.17 -16.89 29.53
N SER A 241 25.10 -17.68 29.00
CA SER A 241 24.82 -19.06 28.56
C SER A 241 24.32 -19.90 29.75
N GLY A 242 23.32 -20.75 29.52
CA GLY A 242 22.74 -21.59 30.57
C GLY A 242 21.67 -20.91 31.44
N GLU A 243 21.59 -19.58 31.43
CA GLU A 243 20.65 -18.82 32.26
C GLU A 243 19.39 -18.38 31.48
N LYS A 244 18.25 -18.32 32.17
CA LYS A 244 17.05 -17.70 31.62
C LYS A 244 17.16 -16.18 31.72
N GLN A 245 16.83 -15.48 30.64
CA GLN A 245 16.83 -14.01 30.61
C GLN A 245 15.58 -13.49 29.91
N LEU A 246 15.06 -12.37 30.37
CA LEU A 246 13.92 -11.69 29.76
C LEU A 246 14.30 -10.24 29.48
N ILE A 247 14.18 -9.83 28.22
CA ILE A 247 14.44 -8.47 27.76
C ILE A 247 13.13 -7.91 27.20
N GLU A 248 12.76 -6.73 27.68
CA GLU A 248 11.56 -5.98 27.26
C GLU A 248 11.98 -4.63 26.65
N GLU A 249 11.36 -4.29 25.52
CA GLU A 249 11.54 -3.02 24.84
C GLU A 249 10.18 -2.36 24.56
N HIS A 250 10.13 -1.04 24.73
CA HIS A 250 8.95 -0.23 24.52
C HIS A 250 9.14 0.68 23.31
N TYR A 251 8.03 0.99 22.62
CA TYR A 251 8.00 2.01 21.60
C TYR A 251 8.49 3.36 22.13
N VAL A 252 9.38 3.98 21.36
CA VAL A 252 9.86 5.35 21.58
C VAL A 252 9.44 6.17 20.37
N HIS A 253 8.75 7.28 20.61
CA HIS A 253 8.35 8.17 19.53
C HIS A 253 9.57 8.94 19.02
N PRO A 254 9.84 8.96 17.70
CA PRO A 254 11.02 9.66 17.18
C PRO A 254 10.96 11.19 17.38
N ASP A 255 12.05 11.77 17.85
CA ASP A 255 12.15 13.19 18.22
C ASP A 255 12.04 14.16 17.02
N PHE A 256 12.33 13.68 15.81
CA PHE A 256 12.29 14.52 14.61
C PHE A 256 10.86 14.77 14.08
N LEU A 257 9.86 14.05 14.58
CA LEU A 257 8.48 14.15 14.11
C LEU A 257 7.79 15.40 14.67
N ILE A 258 7.12 16.11 13.78
CA ILE A 258 6.20 17.19 14.11
C ILE A 258 4.94 16.55 14.72
N PRO A 259 4.62 16.83 15.99
CA PRO A 259 3.50 16.15 16.67
C PRO A 259 2.18 16.32 15.92
N PHE A 260 1.53 15.20 15.58
CA PHE A 260 0.24 15.23 14.90
C PHE A 260 -0.90 15.56 15.88
N SER A 261 -1.66 16.60 15.54
CA SER A 261 -2.89 17.01 16.22
C SER A 261 -4.10 16.53 15.42
N ILE A 262 -4.90 15.64 16.00
CA ILE A 262 -6.13 15.16 15.38
C ILE A 262 -7.19 16.27 15.24
N GLU A 263 -7.28 17.16 16.24
CA GLU A 263 -8.24 18.27 16.27
C GLU A 263 -7.95 19.29 15.15
N LYS A 264 -6.67 19.64 14.97
CA LYS A 264 -6.25 20.59 13.92
C LYS A 264 -5.97 19.91 12.58
N PHE A 265 -5.94 18.58 12.56
CA PHE A 265 -5.52 17.74 11.43
C PHE A 265 -4.16 18.16 10.84
N ARG A 266 -3.19 18.45 11.72
CA ARG A 266 -1.87 19.01 11.36
C ARG A 266 -0.71 18.28 12.03
N GLY A 267 0.42 18.19 11.35
CA GLY A 267 1.66 17.53 11.78
C GLY A 267 1.99 16.29 10.96
N ASP A 268 2.96 15.50 11.42
CA ASP A 268 3.40 14.29 10.72
C ASP A 268 2.46 13.13 10.99
N ALA A 269 1.71 12.74 9.97
CA ALA A 269 0.78 11.62 10.06
C ALA A 269 1.46 10.25 10.09
N TYR A 270 2.72 10.18 9.68
CA TYR A 270 3.51 8.95 9.64
C TYR A 270 4.99 9.25 9.94
N PRO A 271 5.72 8.31 10.56
CA PRO A 271 7.16 8.41 10.75
C PRO A 271 7.96 8.45 9.44
N ASP A 272 7.49 7.73 8.42
CA ASP A 272 8.11 7.64 7.10
C ASP A 272 7.08 7.18 6.06
N TYR A 273 7.45 7.30 4.78
CA TYR A 273 6.65 6.90 3.62
C TYR A 273 7.43 5.91 2.75
N ALA A 274 6.75 4.83 2.39
CA ALA A 274 7.14 3.94 1.31
C ALA A 274 6.52 4.45 0.00
N TRP A 275 7.20 4.29 -1.13
CA TRP A 275 6.82 4.88 -2.41
C TRP A 275 6.58 3.80 -3.46
N GLY A 276 5.69 4.06 -4.42
CA GLY A 276 5.34 3.11 -5.46
C GLY A 276 5.08 3.78 -6.80
N VAL A 277 5.53 3.11 -7.86
CA VAL A 277 5.14 3.42 -9.24
C VAL A 277 4.67 2.12 -9.90
N ASN A 278 3.45 2.16 -10.46
CA ASN A 278 2.91 1.04 -11.22
C ASN A 278 2.73 1.45 -12.67
N VAL A 279 3.01 0.54 -13.60
CA VAL A 279 2.65 0.63 -15.02
C VAL A 279 1.81 -0.60 -15.38
N ILE A 280 0.68 -0.38 -16.06
CA ILE A 280 -0.18 -1.45 -16.56
C ILE A 280 -0.41 -1.24 -18.05
N GLU A 281 -0.27 -2.31 -18.83
CA GLU A 281 -0.60 -2.35 -20.26
C GLU A 281 -1.82 -3.23 -20.49
N VAL A 282 -2.80 -2.73 -21.25
CA VAL A 282 -4.04 -3.43 -21.56
C VAL A 282 -4.28 -3.51 -23.07
N GLU A 283 -5.04 -4.51 -23.49
CA GLU A 283 -5.65 -4.61 -24.80
C GLU A 283 -7.17 -4.75 -24.62
N VAL A 284 -7.93 -3.95 -25.37
CA VAL A 284 -9.38 -3.96 -25.41
C VAL A 284 -9.84 -4.50 -26.75
N ASP A 285 -10.66 -5.55 -26.73
CA ASP A 285 -11.41 -6.00 -27.90
C ASP A 285 -12.69 -5.16 -28.01
N THR A 286 -12.76 -4.28 -29.00
CA THR A 286 -13.91 -3.37 -29.16
C THR A 286 -15.19 -4.03 -29.63
N LEU A 287 -15.16 -5.31 -30.05
CA LEU A 287 -16.37 -6.07 -30.35
C LEU A 287 -16.98 -6.76 -29.13
N THR A 288 -16.14 -7.27 -28.22
CA THR A 288 -16.61 -8.01 -27.03
C THR A 288 -16.53 -7.18 -25.75
N ALA A 289 -15.88 -6.01 -25.80
CA ALA A 289 -15.53 -5.16 -24.66
C ALA A 289 -14.64 -5.83 -23.59
N THR A 290 -14.05 -6.98 -23.94
CA THR A 290 -13.12 -7.70 -23.07
C THR A 290 -11.83 -6.92 -22.92
N GLN A 291 -11.34 -6.83 -21.69
CA GLN A 291 -10.11 -6.13 -21.33
C GLN A 291 -9.09 -7.17 -20.89
N LYS A 292 -7.97 -7.25 -21.60
CA LYS A 292 -6.87 -8.15 -21.25
C LYS A 292 -5.70 -7.33 -20.72
N VAL A 293 -5.21 -7.66 -19.53
CA VAL A 293 -3.96 -7.10 -19.01
C VAL A 293 -2.80 -7.83 -19.69
N LEU A 294 -2.03 -7.11 -20.52
CA LEU A 294 -0.88 -7.67 -21.24
C LEU A 294 0.36 -7.76 -20.34
N GLY A 295 0.53 -6.78 -19.45
CA GLY A 295 1.60 -6.76 -18.47
C GLY A 295 1.36 -5.74 -17.37
N ALA A 296 1.99 -5.98 -16.24
CA ALA A 296 1.90 -5.15 -15.06
C ALA A 296 3.29 -5.08 -14.40
N TRP A 297 3.81 -3.87 -14.26
CA TRP A 297 5.15 -3.61 -13.72
C TRP A 297 5.04 -2.69 -12.51
N GLY A 298 5.79 -2.99 -11.46
CA GLY A 298 5.80 -2.21 -10.23
C GLY A 298 7.22 -2.00 -9.73
N VAL A 299 7.54 -0.77 -9.34
CA VAL A 299 8.76 -0.45 -8.60
C VAL A 299 8.32 0.06 -7.23
N TYR A 300 8.87 -0.50 -6.16
CA TYR A 300 8.45 -0.22 -4.79
C TYR A 300 9.63 0.11 -3.89
N ASP A 301 9.61 1.27 -3.26
CA ASP A 301 10.49 1.57 -2.12
C ASP A 301 9.98 0.82 -0.89
N VAL A 302 10.79 -0.13 -0.41
CA VAL A 302 10.50 -0.94 0.78
C VAL A 302 11.55 -0.73 1.88
N GLY A 303 12.44 0.25 1.72
CA GLY A 303 13.67 0.36 2.48
C GLY A 303 14.58 -0.85 2.28
N VAL A 304 15.21 -1.32 3.36
CA VAL A 304 16.05 -2.52 3.32
C VAL A 304 15.18 -3.78 3.46
N PRO A 305 15.17 -4.68 2.46
CA PRO A 305 14.39 -5.91 2.55
C PRO A 305 15.04 -6.90 3.52
N ILE A 306 14.26 -7.35 4.51
CA ILE A 306 14.69 -8.37 5.47
C ILE A 306 14.72 -9.76 4.82
N ASP A 307 13.75 -10.04 3.95
CA ASP A 307 13.62 -11.28 3.21
C ASP A 307 13.08 -10.98 1.81
N MET A 308 13.87 -11.33 0.79
CA MET A 308 13.53 -11.01 -0.58
C MET A 308 12.35 -11.83 -1.13
N ASN A 309 12.20 -13.08 -0.71
CA ASN A 309 11.10 -13.91 -1.18
C ASN A 309 9.77 -13.40 -0.60
N ILE A 310 9.78 -13.04 0.68
CA ILE A 310 8.58 -12.51 1.34
C ILE A 310 8.17 -11.16 0.75
N ILE A 311 9.12 -10.24 0.57
CA ILE A 311 8.76 -8.92 0.04
C ILE A 311 8.27 -9.01 -1.41
N GLN A 312 8.89 -9.86 -2.25
CA GLN A 312 8.40 -10.08 -3.62
C GLN A 312 6.99 -10.67 -3.62
N GLY A 313 6.71 -11.68 -2.79
CA GLY A 313 5.36 -12.22 -2.64
C GLY A 313 4.34 -11.18 -2.18
N GLN A 314 4.72 -10.28 -1.27
CA GLN A 314 3.87 -9.16 -0.85
C GLN A 314 3.59 -8.18 -1.99
N MET A 315 4.63 -7.80 -2.76
CA MET A 315 4.51 -6.87 -3.89
C MET A 315 3.61 -7.46 -4.99
N GLN A 316 3.88 -8.68 -5.41
CA GLN A 316 3.10 -9.37 -6.45
C GLN A 316 1.65 -9.59 -6.02
N GLY A 317 1.43 -10.14 -4.81
CA GLY A 317 0.08 -10.45 -4.33
C GLY A 317 -0.77 -9.19 -4.14
N GLY A 318 -0.19 -8.10 -3.63
CA GLY A 318 -0.92 -6.84 -3.49
C GLY A 318 -1.17 -6.13 -4.81
N PHE A 319 -0.24 -6.24 -5.76
CA PHE A 319 -0.43 -5.66 -7.08
C PHE A 319 -1.57 -6.37 -7.82
N LEU A 320 -1.59 -7.72 -7.81
CA LEU A 320 -2.68 -8.51 -8.39
C LEU A 320 -4.03 -8.21 -7.71
N GLN A 321 -4.05 -8.08 -6.38
CA GLN A 321 -5.24 -7.68 -5.64
C GLN A 321 -5.77 -6.30 -6.08
N GLY A 322 -4.87 -5.33 -6.31
CA GLY A 322 -5.26 -4.02 -6.82
C GLY A 322 -5.75 -4.05 -8.28
N ILE A 323 -5.22 -4.94 -9.12
CA ILE A 323 -5.74 -5.18 -10.48
C ILE A 323 -7.15 -5.77 -10.42
N GLY A 324 -7.40 -6.74 -9.53
CA GLY A 324 -8.73 -7.30 -9.27
C GLY A 324 -9.74 -6.24 -8.85
N TYR A 325 -9.37 -5.41 -7.86
CA TYR A 325 -10.14 -4.26 -7.39
C TYR A 325 -10.48 -3.26 -8.50
N ALA A 326 -9.58 -3.06 -9.46
CA ALA A 326 -9.77 -2.13 -10.57
C ALA A 326 -10.70 -2.66 -11.68
N SER A 327 -10.71 -3.98 -11.92
CA SER A 327 -11.21 -4.56 -13.17
C SER A 327 -12.41 -5.50 -13.01
N MET A 328 -12.52 -6.25 -11.90
CA MET A 328 -13.47 -7.36 -11.81
C MET A 328 -14.20 -7.51 -10.45
N GLU A 329 -13.57 -7.13 -9.34
CA GLU A 329 -14.11 -7.33 -8.00
C GLU A 329 -15.25 -6.36 -7.68
N ASN A 330 -16.47 -6.72 -8.04
CA ASN A 330 -17.66 -5.88 -7.90
C ASN A 330 -18.63 -6.43 -6.85
N ILE A 331 -18.87 -5.72 -5.75
CA ILE A 331 -19.95 -6.05 -4.81
C ILE A 331 -21.22 -5.32 -5.24
N SER A 332 -22.25 -6.08 -5.61
CA SER A 332 -23.54 -5.53 -6.03
C SER A 332 -24.61 -5.67 -4.95
N TYR A 333 -25.47 -4.66 -4.84
CA TYR A 333 -26.56 -4.60 -3.87
C TYR A 333 -27.93 -4.58 -4.56
N ASN A 334 -28.95 -5.16 -3.95
CA ASN A 334 -30.34 -4.95 -4.36
C ASN A 334 -30.90 -3.64 -3.77
N SER A 335 -32.15 -3.29 -4.10
CA SER A 335 -32.83 -2.09 -3.59
C SER A 335 -33.03 -2.07 -2.07
N GLU A 336 -32.89 -3.20 -1.39
CA GLU A 336 -32.97 -3.34 0.07
C GLU A 336 -31.60 -3.27 0.75
N GLY A 337 -30.51 -3.07 -0.01
CA GLY A 337 -29.14 -3.04 0.54
C GLY A 337 -28.54 -4.41 0.85
N ARG A 338 -29.13 -5.50 0.33
CA ARG A 338 -28.57 -6.86 0.45
C ARG A 338 -27.62 -7.15 -0.69
N ILE A 339 -26.48 -7.78 -0.37
CA ILE A 339 -25.50 -8.24 -1.36
C ILE A 339 -26.16 -9.30 -2.25
N ARG A 340 -26.05 -9.12 -3.57
CA ARG A 340 -26.59 -10.07 -4.55
C ARG A 340 -25.62 -11.17 -4.91
N ASN A 341 -24.33 -10.87 -4.90
CA ASN A 341 -23.27 -11.79 -5.24
C ASN A 341 -22.41 -12.12 -4.01
N ASN A 342 -22.92 -13.02 -3.19
CA ASN A 342 -22.36 -13.36 -1.88
C ASN A 342 -21.60 -14.71 -1.90
N SER A 343 -21.19 -15.19 -3.07
CA SER A 343 -20.44 -16.43 -3.24
C SER A 343 -19.27 -16.25 -4.22
N PHE A 344 -18.32 -17.18 -4.27
CA PHE A 344 -17.26 -17.11 -5.28
C PHE A 344 -17.73 -17.45 -6.70
N SER A 345 -18.95 -17.95 -6.87
CA SER A 345 -19.52 -18.18 -8.19
C SER A 345 -19.97 -16.88 -8.87
N ASP A 346 -20.24 -15.83 -8.09
CA ASP A 346 -20.76 -14.54 -8.58
C ASP A 346 -19.96 -13.32 -8.08
N TYR A 347 -19.03 -13.49 -7.14
CA TYR A 347 -17.97 -12.54 -6.82
C TYR A 347 -16.63 -13.09 -7.31
N ILE A 348 -16.15 -12.56 -8.43
CA ILE A 348 -14.95 -13.04 -9.10
C ILE A 348 -13.73 -12.31 -8.57
N ILE A 349 -12.75 -13.09 -8.10
CA ILE A 349 -11.39 -12.62 -7.78
C ILE A 349 -10.42 -13.10 -8.86
N PRO A 350 -9.25 -12.46 -9.04
CA PRO A 350 -8.25 -12.91 -9.99
C PRO A 350 -7.87 -14.38 -9.77
N THR A 351 -7.87 -15.15 -10.85
CA THR A 351 -7.44 -16.55 -10.87
C THR A 351 -6.04 -16.69 -11.49
N ALA A 352 -5.50 -17.91 -11.53
CA ALA A 352 -4.19 -18.17 -12.12
C ALA A 352 -4.09 -17.76 -13.61
N VAL A 353 -5.21 -17.76 -14.35
CA VAL A 353 -5.22 -17.36 -15.77
C VAL A 353 -5.36 -15.83 -15.96
N ASP A 354 -5.69 -15.11 -14.90
CA ASP A 354 -5.80 -13.65 -14.91
C ASP A 354 -4.48 -12.96 -14.53
N VAL A 355 -3.48 -13.73 -14.07
CA VAL A 355 -2.17 -13.21 -13.72
C VAL A 355 -1.45 -12.75 -15.00
N PRO A 356 -1.16 -11.45 -15.17
CA PRO A 356 -0.46 -10.96 -16.35
C PRO A 356 1.04 -11.29 -16.25
N ASN A 357 1.82 -10.84 -17.23
CA ASN A 357 3.27 -10.71 -17.02
C ASN A 357 3.51 -9.68 -15.90
N LEU A 358 3.62 -10.16 -14.67
CA LEU A 358 3.66 -9.38 -13.44
C LEU A 358 5.10 -9.28 -12.93
N ILE A 359 5.73 -8.14 -13.13
CA ILE A 359 7.14 -7.90 -12.77
C ILE A 359 7.19 -6.84 -11.67
N THR A 360 7.86 -7.17 -10.56
CA THR A 360 8.02 -6.26 -9.43
C THR A 360 9.49 -6.10 -9.07
N GLU A 361 9.93 -4.86 -8.92
CA GLU A 361 11.26 -4.52 -8.43
C GLU A 361 11.16 -3.73 -7.13
N VAL A 362 12.16 -3.89 -6.29
CA VAL A 362 12.26 -3.17 -5.02
C VAL A 362 13.39 -2.16 -5.09
N MET A 363 13.18 -1.00 -4.50
CA MET A 363 14.19 0.02 -4.32
C MET A 363 14.62 0.09 -2.85
N ASN A 364 15.93 0.21 -2.65
CA ASN A 364 16.51 0.35 -1.33
C ASN A 364 16.65 1.84 -0.96
N ASN A 365 15.79 2.33 -0.09
CA ASN A 365 15.82 3.68 0.47
C ASN A 365 15.69 3.58 2.00
N PRO A 366 16.78 3.34 2.76
CA PRO A 366 16.70 2.94 4.17
C PRO A 366 15.98 3.95 5.09
N TYR A 367 15.18 3.44 6.03
CA TYR A 367 14.58 4.23 7.11
C TYR A 367 15.33 4.07 8.44
N ILE A 368 15.69 5.18 9.07
CA ILE A 368 16.59 5.20 10.25
C ILE A 368 16.01 4.51 11.50
N GLU A 369 14.69 4.50 11.70
CA GLU A 369 14.04 3.82 12.84
C GLU A 369 13.45 2.45 12.46
N GLY A 370 13.79 1.94 11.27
CA GLY A 370 13.39 0.60 10.83
C GLY A 370 14.51 -0.43 11.08
N PRO A 371 14.18 -1.71 11.33
CA PRO A 371 15.20 -2.72 11.57
C PRO A 371 16.10 -2.86 10.35
N PHE A 372 17.38 -2.53 10.54
CA PHE A 372 18.39 -2.47 9.48
C PHE A 372 18.03 -1.56 8.29
N GLY A 373 17.09 -0.64 8.43
CA GLY A 373 16.62 0.23 7.34
C GLY A 373 15.29 -0.16 6.71
N ALA A 374 14.59 -1.18 7.19
CA ALA A 374 13.34 -1.66 6.60
C ALA A 374 12.15 -0.72 6.81
N LYS A 375 11.24 -0.62 5.82
CA LYS A 375 9.99 0.16 5.91
C LYS A 375 8.74 -0.71 6.02
N GLY A 376 7.62 -0.07 6.35
CA GLY A 376 6.29 -0.68 6.25
C GLY A 376 5.79 -0.69 4.81
N ALA A 377 5.75 -1.85 4.17
CA ALA A 377 5.37 -1.96 2.74
C ALA A 377 4.21 -2.94 2.46
N GLY A 378 3.61 -3.54 3.49
CA GLY A 378 2.59 -4.58 3.33
C GLY A 378 1.40 -4.16 2.48
N GLU A 379 0.93 -2.92 2.59
CA GLU A 379 -0.24 -2.42 1.84
C GLU A 379 0.13 -1.59 0.61
N LEU A 380 1.39 -1.19 0.46
CA LEU A 380 1.89 -0.37 -0.65
C LEU A 380 1.45 -0.89 -2.03
N PRO A 381 1.66 -2.15 -2.41
CA PRO A 381 1.41 -2.62 -3.78
C PRO A 381 -0.07 -2.57 -4.21
N THR A 382 -1.01 -2.53 -3.26
CA THR A 382 -2.45 -2.41 -3.53
C THR A 382 -2.93 -0.99 -3.84
N VAL A 383 -2.10 0.05 -3.64
CA VAL A 383 -2.57 1.45 -3.64
C VAL A 383 -2.79 2.01 -5.05
N GLY A 384 -1.77 2.01 -5.89
CA GLY A 384 -1.84 2.58 -7.24
C GLY A 384 -2.47 1.77 -8.38
N PRO A 385 -2.62 0.42 -8.33
CA PRO A 385 -2.99 -0.36 -9.53
C PRO A 385 -4.27 0.11 -10.22
N ALA A 386 -5.28 0.55 -9.45
CA ALA A 386 -6.55 1.02 -10.00
C ALA A 386 -6.39 2.24 -10.92
N ALA A 387 -5.57 3.22 -10.53
CA ALA A 387 -5.31 4.39 -11.37
C ALA A 387 -4.53 4.01 -12.64
N ALA A 388 -3.48 3.20 -12.52
CA ALA A 388 -2.69 2.77 -13.68
C ALA A 388 -3.53 1.96 -14.67
N TYR A 389 -4.40 1.07 -14.17
CA TYR A 389 -5.31 0.27 -14.99
C TYR A 389 -6.31 1.15 -15.73
N ILE A 390 -6.93 2.10 -15.02
CA ILE A 390 -7.94 2.97 -15.62
C ILE A 390 -7.31 3.92 -16.63
N GLN A 391 -6.15 4.52 -16.34
CA GLN A 391 -5.44 5.34 -17.33
C GLN A 391 -5.10 4.53 -18.58
N ALA A 392 -4.64 3.28 -18.42
CA ALA A 392 -4.39 2.38 -19.55
C ALA A 392 -5.66 2.13 -20.35
N LEU A 393 -6.78 1.89 -19.67
CA LEU A 393 -8.08 1.66 -20.32
C LEU A 393 -8.57 2.89 -21.08
N GLU A 394 -8.51 4.08 -20.48
CA GLU A 394 -8.89 5.34 -21.13
C GLU A 394 -8.07 5.59 -22.39
N ASN A 395 -6.77 5.27 -22.36
CA ASN A 395 -5.89 5.36 -23.52
C ASN A 395 -6.29 4.36 -24.63
N ALA A 396 -6.78 3.17 -24.28
CA ALA A 396 -7.22 2.18 -25.25
C ALA A 396 -8.59 2.53 -25.89
N ILE A 397 -9.53 3.08 -25.11
CA ILE A 397 -10.89 3.37 -25.57
C ILE A 397 -11.10 4.84 -26.00
N ASN A 398 -10.13 5.71 -25.74
CA ASN A 398 -10.18 7.16 -26.00
C ASN A 398 -11.37 7.87 -25.32
N THR A 399 -11.63 7.53 -24.06
CA THR A 399 -12.71 8.15 -23.27
C THR A 399 -12.33 8.15 -21.81
N ASP A 400 -12.62 9.25 -21.11
CA ASP A 400 -12.37 9.36 -19.69
C ASP A 400 -13.44 8.59 -18.88
N VAL A 401 -13.02 7.90 -17.83
CA VAL A 401 -13.88 7.11 -16.95
C VAL A 401 -13.57 7.43 -15.48
N ASN A 402 -14.57 7.29 -14.61
CA ASN A 402 -14.50 7.82 -13.24
C ASN A 402 -14.97 6.81 -12.18
N LYS A 403 -14.99 5.52 -12.52
CA LYS A 403 -15.42 4.45 -11.61
C LYS A 403 -14.49 3.25 -11.67
N ILE A 404 -14.46 2.53 -10.54
CA ILE A 404 -13.91 1.19 -10.40
C ILE A 404 -14.89 0.33 -9.58
N PRO A 405 -14.92 -1.00 -9.79
CA PRO A 405 -14.28 -1.69 -10.91
C PRO A 405 -14.89 -1.24 -12.26
N PHE A 406 -14.08 -1.25 -13.31
CA PHE A 406 -14.53 -0.96 -14.67
C PHE A 406 -14.60 -2.26 -15.47
N THR A 407 -15.83 -2.75 -15.62
CA THR A 407 -16.10 -4.11 -16.13
C THR A 407 -16.18 -4.16 -17.66
N ALA A 408 -16.28 -5.35 -18.25
CA ALA A 408 -16.54 -5.52 -19.68
C ALA A 408 -17.88 -4.89 -20.08
N GLU A 409 -18.90 -4.98 -19.22
CA GLU A 409 -20.20 -4.36 -19.42
C GLU A 409 -20.13 -2.83 -19.42
N ASP A 410 -19.25 -2.25 -18.59
CA ASP A 410 -19.02 -0.81 -18.59
C ASP A 410 -18.29 -0.36 -19.87
N THR A 411 -17.26 -1.10 -20.28
CA THR A 411 -16.55 -0.87 -21.54
C THR A 411 -17.49 -0.96 -22.74
N MET A 412 -18.41 -1.93 -22.76
CA MET A 412 -19.40 -2.08 -23.82
C MET A 412 -20.30 -0.85 -23.93
N LYS A 413 -20.78 -0.32 -22.81
CA LYS A 413 -21.62 0.89 -22.80
C LYS A 413 -20.88 2.09 -23.39
N VAL A 414 -19.63 2.31 -22.99
CA VAL A 414 -18.81 3.40 -23.52
C VAL A 414 -18.58 3.23 -25.02
N LEU A 415 -18.17 2.04 -25.47
CA LEU A 415 -17.94 1.79 -26.89
C LEU A 415 -19.21 1.98 -27.72
N GLN A 416 -20.39 1.62 -27.22
CA GLN A 416 -21.67 1.84 -27.90
C GLN A 416 -22.07 3.32 -27.97
N GLU A 417 -21.64 4.16 -27.02
CA GLU A 417 -21.85 5.60 -27.07
C GLU A 417 -20.87 6.28 -28.03
N VAL A 418 -19.62 5.82 -28.08
CA VAL A 418 -18.55 6.39 -28.92
C VAL A 418 -18.63 5.93 -30.38
N LEU A 419 -19.15 4.73 -30.65
CA LEU A 419 -19.32 4.19 -32.01
C LEU A 419 -20.64 4.60 -32.68
N LYS A 420 -21.54 5.28 -31.95
CA LYS A 420 -22.70 5.97 -32.54
C LYS A 420 -22.26 7.28 -33.17
#